data_AF-A0A954LPG2-F1
#
_entry.id   AF-A0A954LPG2-F1
#
_cell.length_a   1.000
_cell.length_b   1.000
_cell.length_c   1.000
_cell.angle_alpha   90.00
_cell.angle_beta   90.00
_cell.angle_gamma   90.00
#
_symmetry.space_group_name_H-M   'P 1'
#
loop_
_entity.id
_entity.type
_entity.pdbx_description
1 polymer ?
#
loop_
_entity_poly.entity_id
_entity_poly.type
_entity_poly.pdbx_seq_one_letter_code
_entity_poly.pdbx_strand_id
1 'polypeptide(L)'
;ERLNDGGGRMVLRRLNRREYQNTIRAFFGVDVSIDSVPDDATVDGFDTIATAHSFSSLHLERYLNTADTVLDAFVGRNVRRQEPQVRRYEPESVDRNIRETLKRDQSRLRLPDSGQRARARNEEIRRVDFEILKNELITNYLDHPASKSGILVPFRGLVPFVKTKESAFGRSGLYKVRVRCGVDRPQPVDGVFLEVRRVPRQTMNIDHIDCVEVRGTIAEPQIIEFEAVVDGTVGNWISLARRTPRTEVLDRFQKYAESDSRYLSRTGGEIVQLADDETPSIWVDWIETEGPFPRFEGTIAPSLVSLSRRATDEEARQMIEKFAFEVFRHQRSSKDYLDRVFKIYKMTRENGADVEEATRECLKVVLASPRFLFLYEPSVDGEKRKLTGRELAVRLSYFLWSGPPDKELYRAAESGELSTPDGLAKQLDRMLDSEKSEEFIVHFVTQF
;
A
#
# COMPACT_ATOMS: atom_id res chain seq x y z
N GLU A 1 -25.52 -2.17 -36.75
CA GLU A 1 -25.09 -3.21 -37.72
C GLU A 1 -24.21 -4.23 -37.02
N ARG A 2 -24.43 -5.52 -37.31
CA ARG A 2 -23.63 -6.63 -36.80
C ARG A 2 -22.29 -6.62 -37.54
N LEU A 3 -21.18 -6.52 -36.80
CA LEU A 3 -19.85 -6.81 -37.33
C LEU A 3 -19.74 -8.33 -37.51
N ASN A 4 -19.97 -8.79 -38.73
CA ASN A 4 -19.63 -10.15 -39.14
C ASN A 4 -18.98 -10.04 -40.50
N ASP A 5 -17.69 -10.38 -40.60
CA ASP A 5 -17.06 -10.69 -41.88
C ASP A 5 -15.81 -11.56 -41.67
N GLY A 6 -15.82 -12.74 -42.32
CA GLY A 6 -14.61 -13.52 -42.65
C GLY A 6 -14.12 -14.58 -41.64
N GLY A 7 -14.67 -15.80 -41.73
CA GLY A 7 -14.08 -17.12 -41.41
C GLY A 7 -12.87 -17.24 -40.48
N GLY A 8 -13.10 -17.78 -39.28
CA GLY A 8 -12.10 -18.18 -38.28
C GLY A 8 -12.35 -17.47 -36.95
N ARG A 9 -13.18 -18.04 -36.07
CA ARG A 9 -13.54 -17.39 -34.79
C ARG A 9 -12.35 -17.39 -33.82
N MET A 10 -11.56 -16.32 -33.83
CA MET A 10 -10.62 -16.00 -32.75
C MET A 10 -11.39 -15.80 -31.43
N VAL A 11 -10.98 -16.49 -30.38
CA VAL A 11 -11.56 -16.34 -29.05
C VAL A 11 -10.81 -15.23 -28.33
N LEU A 12 -11.45 -14.08 -28.15
CA LEU A 12 -10.90 -12.96 -27.39
C LEU A 12 -11.42 -13.06 -25.95
N ARG A 13 -10.52 -13.18 -24.98
CA ARG A 13 -10.87 -13.13 -23.56
C ARG A 13 -10.55 -11.77 -22.99
N ARG A 14 -11.51 -11.12 -22.34
CA ARG A 14 -11.27 -9.84 -21.64
C ARG A 14 -10.42 -10.11 -20.40
N LEU A 15 -9.50 -9.21 -20.07
CA LEU A 15 -8.86 -9.19 -18.77
C LEU A 15 -9.94 -9.02 -17.69
N ASN A 16 -9.92 -9.88 -16.68
CA ASN A 16 -10.77 -9.69 -15.52
C ASN A 16 -10.28 -8.45 -14.72
N ARG A 17 -11.06 -8.01 -13.73
CA ARG A 17 -10.76 -6.79 -12.96
C ARG A 17 -9.38 -6.84 -12.30
N ARG A 18 -9.01 -7.97 -11.70
CA ARG A 18 -7.69 -8.18 -11.08
C ARG A 18 -6.56 -8.14 -12.08
N GLU A 19 -6.68 -8.89 -13.18
CA GLU A 19 -5.68 -8.94 -14.25
C GLU A 19 -5.47 -7.57 -14.87
N TYR A 20 -6.54 -6.80 -15.04
CA TYR A 20 -6.47 -5.41 -15.47
C TYR A 20 -5.67 -4.57 -14.46
N GLN A 21 -6.00 -4.63 -13.17
CA GLN A 21 -5.28 -3.88 -12.12
C GLN A 21 -3.79 -4.27 -12.03
N ASN A 22 -3.48 -5.57 -12.05
CA ASN A 22 -2.11 -6.06 -12.06
C ASN A 22 -1.36 -5.65 -13.34
N THR A 23 -2.04 -5.61 -14.48
CA THR A 23 -1.49 -5.06 -15.73
C THR A 23 -1.18 -3.58 -15.60
N ILE A 24 -2.06 -2.79 -15.00
CA ILE A 24 -1.82 -1.37 -14.73
C ILE A 24 -0.64 -1.18 -13.77
N ARG A 25 -0.60 -1.92 -12.65
CA ARG A 25 0.52 -1.89 -11.69
C ARG A 25 1.84 -2.24 -12.35
N ALA A 26 1.86 -3.30 -13.17
CA ALA A 26 3.06 -3.77 -13.84
C ALA A 26 3.58 -2.79 -14.90
N PHE A 27 2.71 -2.16 -15.69
CA PHE A 27 3.16 -1.19 -16.68
C PHE A 27 3.50 0.16 -16.08
N PHE A 28 2.63 0.70 -15.23
CA PHE A 28 2.68 2.10 -14.81
C PHE A 28 3.24 2.29 -13.39
N GLY A 29 3.36 1.23 -12.60
CA GLY A 29 3.79 1.32 -11.21
C GLY A 29 2.77 2.03 -10.31
N VAL A 30 1.54 2.26 -10.78
CA VAL A 30 0.47 2.95 -10.05
C VAL A 30 -0.59 1.99 -9.54
N ASP A 31 -1.22 2.39 -8.44
CA ASP A 31 -2.38 1.70 -7.88
C ASP A 31 -3.56 2.64 -8.03
N VAL A 32 -4.49 2.29 -8.93
CA VAL A 32 -5.73 3.03 -9.15
C VAL A 32 -6.89 2.16 -8.74
N SER A 33 -7.95 2.76 -8.18
CA SER A 33 -9.21 2.03 -8.01
C SER A 33 -9.76 1.68 -9.40
N ILE A 34 -10.18 0.43 -9.52
CA ILE A 34 -10.80 -0.13 -10.73
C ILE A 34 -12.32 -0.33 -10.53
N ASP A 35 -12.91 0.28 -9.49
CA ASP A 35 -14.31 0.11 -9.10
C ASP A 35 -15.31 0.50 -10.19
N SER A 36 -14.90 1.44 -11.03
CA SER A 36 -15.65 1.89 -12.20
C SER A 36 -15.63 0.90 -13.37
N VAL A 37 -14.65 -0.01 -13.44
CA VAL A 37 -14.52 -0.97 -14.55
C VAL A 37 -15.64 -2.02 -14.46
N PRO A 38 -16.25 -2.45 -15.59
CA PRO A 38 -17.38 -3.37 -15.54
C PRO A 38 -17.02 -4.71 -14.92
N ASP A 39 -17.91 -5.24 -14.08
CA ASP A 39 -17.78 -6.54 -13.43
C ASP A 39 -17.59 -7.68 -14.42
N ASP A 40 -17.00 -8.76 -13.93
CA ASP A 40 -16.70 -9.93 -14.74
C ASP A 40 -17.96 -10.80 -14.86
N ALA A 41 -18.33 -11.11 -16.11
CA ALA A 41 -19.39 -12.07 -16.36
C ALA A 41 -18.85 -13.47 -16.04
N THR A 42 -19.31 -14.08 -14.96
CA THR A 42 -18.95 -15.44 -14.58
C THR A 42 -19.79 -16.44 -15.36
N VAL A 43 -19.15 -17.50 -15.88
CA VAL A 43 -19.84 -18.69 -16.41
C VAL A 43 -19.41 -19.87 -15.56
N ASP A 44 -20.36 -20.52 -14.90
CA ASP A 44 -20.12 -21.69 -14.02
C ASP A 44 -19.00 -21.49 -12.98
N GLY A 45 -18.89 -20.28 -12.40
CA GLY A 45 -17.91 -19.96 -11.36
C GLY A 45 -16.51 -19.58 -11.86
N PHE A 46 -16.25 -19.62 -13.17
CA PHE A 46 -14.99 -19.20 -13.77
C PHE A 46 -15.14 -17.85 -14.48
N ASP A 47 -14.23 -16.91 -14.19
CA ASP A 47 -14.14 -15.58 -14.81
C ASP A 47 -13.16 -15.54 -16.01
N THR A 48 -12.60 -16.70 -16.37
CA THR A 48 -11.63 -16.87 -17.46
C THR A 48 -12.25 -17.41 -18.77
N ILE A 49 -13.58 -17.51 -18.87
CA ILE A 49 -14.25 -18.09 -20.04
C ILE A 49 -14.72 -16.97 -20.99
N ALA A 50 -14.15 -16.97 -22.21
CA ALA A 50 -14.31 -15.93 -23.21
C ALA A 50 -15.73 -15.72 -23.78
N THR A 51 -16.67 -16.64 -23.59
CA THR A 51 -18.03 -16.59 -24.18
C THR A 51 -18.99 -15.59 -23.52
N ALA A 52 -18.59 -14.86 -22.47
CA ALA A 52 -19.50 -14.04 -21.67
C ALA A 52 -19.32 -12.50 -21.75
N HIS A 53 -18.40 -11.97 -22.56
CA HIS A 53 -18.10 -10.53 -22.54
C HIS A 53 -18.72 -9.74 -23.70
N SER A 54 -19.94 -9.22 -23.52
CA SER A 54 -20.47 -8.16 -24.38
C SER A 54 -19.82 -6.81 -24.05
N PHE A 55 -19.18 -6.14 -25.01
CA PHE A 55 -18.58 -4.80 -24.84
C PHE A 55 -19.57 -3.70 -25.22
N SER A 56 -20.08 -2.94 -24.24
CA SER A 56 -21.04 -1.85 -24.47
C SER A 56 -20.34 -0.49 -24.57
N SER A 57 -21.02 0.53 -25.11
CA SER A 57 -20.51 1.91 -25.13
C SER A 57 -20.22 2.44 -23.72
N LEU A 58 -21.00 2.01 -22.72
CA LEU A 58 -20.75 2.34 -21.30
C LEU A 58 -19.46 1.71 -20.77
N HIS A 59 -19.11 0.50 -21.24
CA HIS A 59 -17.83 -0.13 -20.89
C HIS A 59 -16.66 0.71 -21.42
N LEU A 60 -16.75 1.17 -22.68
CA LEU A 60 -15.71 2.00 -23.28
C LEU A 60 -15.50 3.31 -22.50
N GLU A 61 -16.58 3.99 -22.12
CA GLU A 61 -16.53 5.22 -21.33
C GLU A 61 -15.83 5.00 -19.98
N ARG A 62 -16.17 3.91 -19.27
CA ARG A 62 -15.53 3.54 -18.00
C ARG A 62 -14.04 3.26 -18.16
N TYR A 63 -13.64 2.55 -19.23
CA TYR A 63 -12.22 2.30 -19.50
C TYR A 63 -11.46 3.58 -19.89
N LEU A 64 -12.06 4.49 -20.65
CA LEU A 64 -11.46 5.79 -20.97
C LEU A 64 -11.24 6.64 -19.70
N ASN A 65 -12.24 6.73 -18.83
CA ASN A 65 -12.14 7.47 -17.57
C ASN A 65 -11.09 6.85 -16.63
N THR A 66 -11.01 5.52 -16.62
CA THR A 66 -9.97 4.80 -15.85
C THR A 66 -8.59 5.06 -16.43
N ALA A 67 -8.44 5.04 -17.76
CA ALA A 67 -7.18 5.34 -18.43
C ALA A 67 -6.70 6.77 -18.14
N ASP A 68 -7.61 7.74 -18.08
CA ASP A 68 -7.32 9.11 -17.66
C ASP A 68 -6.73 9.13 -16.24
N THR A 69 -7.40 8.47 -15.29
CA THR A 69 -6.95 8.34 -13.90
C THR A 69 -5.57 7.66 -13.80
N VAL A 70 -5.32 6.63 -14.61
CA VAL A 70 -4.01 5.94 -14.68
C VAL A 70 -2.93 6.88 -15.18
N LEU A 71 -3.16 7.58 -16.30
CA LEU A 71 -2.17 8.48 -16.90
C LEU A 71 -1.91 9.69 -16.02
N ASP A 72 -2.92 10.19 -15.31
CA ASP A 72 -2.77 11.26 -14.32
C ASP A 72 -2.00 10.80 -13.10
N ALA A 73 -2.28 9.60 -12.56
CA ALA A 73 -1.49 9.04 -11.48
C ALA A 73 -0.04 8.79 -11.91
N PHE A 74 0.17 8.30 -13.14
CA PHE A 74 1.47 7.95 -13.68
C PHE A 74 2.34 9.17 -13.97
N VAL A 75 1.78 10.20 -14.61
CA VAL A 75 2.49 11.45 -14.91
C VAL A 75 2.53 12.39 -13.69
N GLY A 76 1.48 12.39 -12.85
CA GLY A 76 1.39 13.21 -11.63
C GLY A 76 2.31 12.75 -10.50
N ARG A 77 2.60 11.44 -10.39
CA ARG A 77 3.71 10.93 -9.55
C ARG A 77 5.08 11.45 -9.97
N ASN A 78 5.16 12.10 -11.14
CA ASN A 78 6.38 12.55 -11.76
C ASN A 78 6.72 14.03 -11.52
N VAL A 79 6.18 14.66 -10.46
CA VAL A 79 6.86 15.82 -9.85
C VAL A 79 8.11 15.30 -9.12
N ARG A 80 9.10 14.87 -9.93
CA ARG A 80 10.36 14.16 -9.64
C ARG A 80 10.17 12.87 -8.84
N ARG A 81 10.55 11.70 -9.40
CA ARG A 81 10.98 10.53 -8.60
C ARG A 81 11.98 11.08 -7.58
N GLN A 82 11.53 11.24 -6.35
CA GLN A 82 12.44 11.65 -5.29
C GLN A 82 13.19 10.40 -4.90
N GLU A 83 14.51 10.50 -4.85
CA GLU A 83 15.30 9.48 -4.17
C GLU A 83 14.70 9.28 -2.77
N PRO A 84 14.55 8.01 -2.31
CA PRO A 84 14.09 7.72 -0.97
C PRO A 84 14.83 8.60 0.04
N GLN A 85 14.08 9.38 0.82
CA GLN A 85 14.67 10.25 1.83
C GLN A 85 14.64 9.53 3.16
N VAL A 86 15.80 9.50 3.82
CA VAL A 86 15.92 9.06 5.20
C VAL A 86 15.56 10.24 6.10
N ARG A 87 14.56 10.07 6.95
CA ARG A 87 14.13 11.02 7.98
C ARG A 87 14.20 10.35 9.34
N ARG A 88 15.07 10.86 10.21
CA ARG A 88 15.18 10.40 11.58
C ARG A 88 14.44 11.35 12.52
N TYR A 89 13.70 10.75 13.44
CA TYR A 89 12.86 11.40 14.44
C TYR A 89 13.31 10.92 15.82
N GLU A 90 13.92 11.82 16.56
CA GLU A 90 14.18 11.66 18.00
C GLU A 90 12.89 12.04 18.76
N PRO A 91 12.14 11.07 19.32
CA PRO A 91 10.81 11.29 19.91
C PRO A 91 10.76 12.46 20.89
N GLU A 92 11.85 12.67 21.60
CA GLU A 92 12.01 13.65 22.65
C GLU A 92 12.20 15.09 22.13
N SER A 93 12.59 15.25 20.86
CA SER A 93 12.65 16.51 20.11
C SER A 93 11.37 16.81 19.30
N VAL A 94 10.57 15.76 19.11
CA VAL A 94 9.39 15.72 18.25
C VAL A 94 8.14 16.15 19.00
N ASP A 95 7.95 15.67 20.22
CA ASP A 95 6.74 15.94 20.99
C ASP A 95 7.02 16.73 22.28
N ARG A 96 7.27 18.04 22.10
CA ARG A 96 7.39 18.99 23.23
C ARG A 96 6.13 18.96 24.12
N ASN A 97 4.97 18.62 23.55
CA ASN A 97 3.72 18.49 24.31
C ASN A 97 3.72 17.25 25.20
N ILE A 98 4.30 16.12 24.78
CA ILE A 98 4.43 14.93 25.64
C ILE A 98 5.27 15.26 26.88
N ARG A 99 6.46 15.87 26.72
CA ARG A 99 7.29 16.27 27.87
C ARG A 99 6.62 17.29 28.78
N GLU A 100 5.93 18.28 28.21
CA GLU A 100 5.17 19.26 29.01
C GLU A 100 3.93 18.65 29.68
N THR A 101 3.27 17.68 29.04
CA THR A 101 2.16 16.91 29.63
C THR A 101 2.68 16.08 30.81
N LEU A 102 3.78 15.35 30.63
CA LEU A 102 4.45 14.61 31.68
C LEU A 102 4.88 15.49 32.86
N LYS A 103 5.45 16.68 32.60
CA LYS A 103 5.77 17.66 33.67
C LYS A 103 4.52 18.09 34.43
N ARG A 104 3.43 18.41 33.72
CA ARG A 104 2.15 18.79 34.35
C ARG A 104 1.59 17.65 35.17
N ASP A 105 1.62 16.42 34.67
CA ASP A 105 1.03 15.29 35.36
C ASP A 105 1.87 14.81 36.55
N GLN A 106 3.20 14.81 36.42
CA GLN A 106 4.12 14.64 37.56
C GLN A 106 3.88 15.71 38.63
N SER A 107 3.63 16.97 38.23
CA SER A 107 3.27 18.04 39.18
C SER A 107 1.91 17.81 39.84
N ARG A 108 0.91 17.26 39.13
CA ARG A 108 -0.40 16.90 39.69
C ARG A 108 -0.30 15.80 40.74
N LEU A 109 0.64 14.86 40.58
CA LEU A 109 0.91 13.79 41.56
C LEU A 109 1.67 14.29 42.80
N ARG A 110 2.45 15.38 42.66
CA ARG A 110 3.18 16.03 43.76
C ARG A 110 2.35 17.06 44.54
N LEU A 111 1.14 17.39 44.08
CA LEU A 111 0.23 18.21 44.89
C LEU A 111 -0.17 17.43 46.14
N PRO A 112 -0.11 18.03 47.35
CA PRO A 112 -0.86 17.52 48.49
C PRO A 112 -2.33 17.38 48.08
N ASP A 113 -3.15 16.72 48.90
CA ASP A 113 -4.59 16.55 48.74
C ASP A 113 -5.36 17.90 48.81
N SER A 114 -4.97 18.87 47.99
CA SER A 114 -5.26 20.29 48.10
C SER A 114 -6.39 20.67 47.16
N GLY A 115 -7.50 19.92 47.22
CA GLY A 115 -8.86 20.36 46.85
C GLY A 115 -9.15 20.87 45.42
N GLN A 116 -8.16 21.16 44.58
CA GLN A 116 -8.34 21.60 43.20
C GLN A 116 -8.31 20.39 42.27
N ARG A 117 -9.34 19.54 42.42
CA ARG A 117 -9.47 18.26 41.71
C ARG A 117 -10.01 18.47 40.29
N ALA A 118 -9.45 17.74 39.32
CA ALA A 118 -9.96 17.63 37.96
C ALA A 118 -11.42 17.13 37.93
N ARG A 119 -12.16 17.54 36.89
CA ARG A 119 -13.61 17.35 36.66
C ARG A 119 -14.07 15.89 36.41
N ALA A 120 -13.59 14.90 37.14
CA ALA A 120 -14.24 13.58 37.12
C ALA A 120 -15.51 13.60 37.99
N ARG A 121 -16.66 13.16 37.46
CA ARG A 121 -17.95 13.19 38.18
C ARG A 121 -18.06 12.18 39.34
N ASN A 122 -17.15 11.19 39.42
CA ASN A 122 -17.23 10.05 40.34
C ASN A 122 -15.91 9.85 41.12
N GLU A 123 -15.99 9.62 42.42
CA GLU A 123 -14.85 9.50 43.35
C GLU A 123 -14.09 8.17 43.22
N GLU A 124 -14.75 7.08 42.85
CA GLU A 124 -14.10 5.76 42.70
C GLU A 124 -13.24 5.69 41.42
N ILE A 125 -13.70 6.29 40.31
CA ILE A 125 -12.92 6.43 39.07
C ILE A 125 -11.64 7.22 39.34
N ARG A 126 -11.77 8.33 40.09
CA ARG A 126 -10.63 9.17 40.48
C ARG A 126 -9.58 8.39 41.27
N ARG A 127 -10.01 7.52 42.18
CA ARG A 127 -9.09 6.70 42.97
C ARG A 127 -8.31 5.73 42.07
N VAL A 128 -8.99 5.03 41.16
CA VAL A 128 -8.33 4.10 40.23
C VAL A 128 -7.36 4.83 39.30
N ASP A 129 -7.76 5.96 38.72
CA ASP A 129 -6.87 6.80 37.90
C ASP A 129 -5.66 7.28 38.71
N PHE A 130 -5.86 7.71 39.96
CA PHE A 130 -4.78 8.16 40.84
C PHE A 130 -3.81 7.02 41.18
N GLU A 131 -4.29 5.81 41.49
CA GLU A 131 -3.44 4.65 41.74
C GLU A 131 -2.66 4.21 40.49
N ILE A 132 -3.27 4.27 39.29
CA ILE A 132 -2.55 4.04 38.03
C ILE A 132 -1.46 5.09 37.80
N LEU A 133 -1.73 6.36 38.15
CA LEU A 133 -0.79 7.45 38.01
C LEU A 133 0.37 7.40 39.02
N LYS A 134 0.23 6.70 40.15
CA LYS A 134 1.33 6.46 41.10
C LYS A 134 2.43 5.56 40.56
N ASN A 135 2.26 4.93 39.40
CA ASN A 135 3.31 4.14 38.75
C ASN A 135 4.65 4.91 38.78
N GLU A 136 5.71 4.26 39.25
CA GLU A 136 7.01 4.91 39.49
C GLU A 136 7.57 5.54 38.22
N LEU A 137 7.34 4.94 37.05
CA LEU A 137 7.77 5.47 35.77
C LEU A 137 7.07 6.78 35.42
N ILE A 138 5.81 6.99 35.84
CA ILE A 138 5.08 8.25 35.61
C ILE A 138 5.55 9.30 36.61
N THR A 139 5.73 8.91 37.87
CA THR A 139 6.14 9.79 38.96
C THR A 139 7.60 10.25 38.85
N ASN A 140 8.47 9.44 38.27
CA ASN A 140 9.91 9.69 38.16
C ASN A 140 10.40 9.72 36.70
N TYR A 141 9.50 9.83 35.72
CA TYR A 141 9.85 9.80 34.28
C TYR A 141 11.01 10.72 33.93
N LEU A 142 10.92 11.99 34.34
CA LEU A 142 11.92 13.01 34.01
C LEU A 142 13.26 12.79 34.73
N ASP A 143 13.25 12.02 35.82
CA ASP A 143 14.44 11.67 36.60
C ASP A 143 15.11 10.40 36.05
N HIS A 144 14.38 9.58 35.28
CA HIS A 144 14.91 8.37 34.65
C HIS A 144 15.99 8.70 33.59
N PRO A 145 17.22 8.15 33.65
CA PRO A 145 18.30 8.50 32.74
C PRO A 145 17.94 8.34 31.25
N ALA A 146 17.18 7.29 30.91
CA ALA A 146 16.77 6.99 29.53
C ALA A 146 15.77 8.02 28.94
N SER A 147 15.10 8.83 29.79
CA SER A 147 14.20 9.88 29.29
C SER A 147 14.94 11.10 28.73
N LYS A 148 16.27 11.15 28.89
CA LYS A 148 17.13 12.20 28.33
C LYS A 148 17.45 11.98 26.86
N SER A 149 17.52 10.73 26.43
CA SER A 149 17.98 10.26 25.12
C SER A 149 16.90 9.48 24.34
N GLY A 150 15.66 9.48 24.83
CA GLY A 150 14.52 8.87 24.15
C GLY A 150 13.25 9.01 24.97
N ILE A 151 12.23 8.21 24.64
CA ILE A 151 10.96 8.15 25.36
C ILE A 151 10.69 6.74 25.87
N LEU A 152 10.25 6.61 27.13
CA LEU A 152 9.73 5.36 27.66
C LEU A 152 8.24 5.25 27.35
N VAL A 153 7.85 4.16 26.71
CA VAL A 153 6.47 3.78 26.39
C VAL A 153 6.04 2.70 27.39
N PRO A 154 5.34 3.08 28.48
CA PRO A 154 5.01 2.16 29.56
C PRO A 154 3.82 1.24 29.21
N PHE A 155 3.59 0.26 30.08
CA PHE A 155 2.43 -0.64 30.06
C PHE A 155 1.08 0.11 30.05
N ARG A 156 0.96 1.14 30.90
CA ARG A 156 -0.19 2.04 31.00
C ARG A 156 0.29 3.38 31.53
N GLY A 157 -0.12 4.48 30.92
CA GLY A 157 0.31 5.83 31.34
C GLY A 157 -0.02 6.91 30.32
N LEU A 158 0.20 8.17 30.70
CA LEU A 158 -0.17 9.39 29.96
C LEU A 158 0.57 9.59 28.62
N VAL A 159 1.57 8.75 28.33
CA VAL A 159 2.20 8.63 27.01
C VAL A 159 1.87 7.25 26.46
N PRO A 160 0.61 7.00 26.05
CA PRO A 160 0.20 5.69 25.57
C PRO A 160 0.85 5.33 24.23
N PHE A 161 1.41 6.32 23.53
CA PHE A 161 2.10 6.13 22.28
C PHE A 161 3.09 7.26 21.99
N VAL A 162 4.10 6.97 21.18
CA VAL A 162 4.99 7.94 20.55
C VAL A 162 4.57 8.11 19.11
N LYS A 163 4.53 9.34 18.60
CA LYS A 163 4.22 9.63 17.20
C LYS A 163 5.32 10.44 16.51
N THR A 164 5.37 10.36 15.19
CA THR A 164 6.23 11.21 14.37
C THR A 164 5.71 12.66 14.31
N LYS A 165 6.61 13.65 14.12
CA LYS A 165 6.34 15.11 14.27
C LYS A 165 5.34 15.69 13.28
N GLU A 166 5.41 15.20 12.05
CA GLU A 166 4.55 15.59 10.94
C GLU A 166 4.14 14.31 10.20
N SER A 167 3.42 14.44 9.08
CA SER A 167 3.25 13.34 8.12
C SER A 167 4.66 12.82 7.79
N ALA A 168 5.12 11.78 8.48
CA ALA A 168 6.47 11.21 8.31
C ALA A 168 6.73 10.74 6.88
N PHE A 169 5.63 10.70 6.15
CA PHE A 169 5.47 10.38 4.76
C PHE A 169 5.14 11.68 4.02
N GLY A 170 6.10 12.18 3.25
CA GLY A 170 5.92 13.39 2.45
C GLY A 170 4.91 13.22 1.31
N ARG A 171 4.61 11.97 0.88
CA ARG A 171 3.66 11.58 -0.17
C ARG A 171 3.19 10.13 0.04
N SER A 172 2.22 9.68 -0.74
CA SER A 172 1.85 8.27 -0.81
C SER A 172 3.01 7.41 -1.30
N GLY A 173 3.16 6.21 -0.77
CA GLY A 173 4.17 5.26 -1.21
C GLY A 173 4.42 4.16 -0.19
N LEU A 174 5.36 3.29 -0.51
CA LEU A 174 5.91 2.32 0.42
C LEU A 174 7.04 2.99 1.20
N TYR A 175 7.13 2.75 2.50
CA TYR A 175 8.19 3.27 3.35
C TYR A 175 8.81 2.14 4.14
N LYS A 176 10.13 2.16 4.26
CA LYS A 176 10.83 1.37 5.28
C LYS A 176 10.88 2.18 6.56
N VAL A 177 10.53 1.56 7.67
CA VAL A 177 10.53 2.20 8.97
C VAL A 177 11.44 1.41 9.88
N ARG A 178 12.37 2.11 10.52
CA ARG A 178 13.28 1.55 11.51
C ARG A 178 13.01 2.19 12.86
N VAL A 179 12.93 1.37 13.89
CA VAL A 179 12.76 1.84 15.26
C VAL A 179 13.90 1.28 16.09
N ARG A 180 14.71 2.16 16.67
CA ARG A 180 15.68 1.75 17.68
C ARG A 180 15.04 1.80 19.04
N CYS A 181 14.91 0.64 19.67
CA CYS A 181 14.24 0.50 20.95
C CYS A 181 14.86 -0.61 21.82
N GLY A 182 14.49 -0.61 23.09
CA GLY A 182 14.85 -1.66 24.03
C GLY A 182 13.96 -1.63 25.27
N VAL A 183 13.93 -2.71 26.04
CA VAL A 183 13.20 -2.76 27.30
C VAL A 183 13.97 -2.01 28.39
N ASP A 184 13.25 -1.37 29.31
CA ASP A 184 13.80 -0.65 30.47
C ASP A 184 14.24 -1.58 31.61
N ARG A 185 14.90 -2.68 31.24
CA ARG A 185 15.45 -3.69 32.16
C ARG A 185 16.90 -3.99 31.77
N PRO A 186 17.74 -4.37 32.74
CA PRO A 186 19.14 -4.70 32.48
C PRO A 186 19.31 -5.98 31.64
N GLN A 187 18.28 -6.84 31.60
CA GLN A 187 18.26 -8.09 30.85
C GLN A 187 17.05 -8.12 29.90
N PRO A 188 17.14 -8.84 28.77
CA PRO A 188 16.01 -9.09 27.88
C PRO A 188 14.78 -9.64 28.63
N VAL A 189 13.59 -9.26 28.18
CA VAL A 189 12.32 -9.76 28.73
C VAL A 189 11.45 -10.28 27.59
N ASP A 190 11.00 -11.53 27.71
CA ASP A 190 10.09 -12.14 26.75
C ASP A 190 8.67 -11.56 26.86
N GLY A 191 7.94 -11.55 25.75
CA GLY A 191 6.52 -11.16 25.74
C GLY A 191 6.28 -9.65 25.79
N VAL A 192 7.28 -8.84 25.51
CA VAL A 192 7.16 -7.39 25.38
C VAL A 192 7.05 -7.04 23.90
N PHE A 193 5.93 -6.46 23.47
CA PHE A 193 5.67 -6.23 22.06
C PHE A 193 5.47 -4.74 21.76
N LEU A 194 6.18 -4.26 20.75
CA LEU A 194 5.94 -2.96 20.12
C LEU A 194 4.82 -3.10 19.10
N GLU A 195 3.83 -2.25 19.19
CA GLU A 195 2.72 -2.13 18.27
C GLU A 195 2.93 -0.92 17.37
N VAL A 196 2.81 -1.13 16.07
CA VAL A 196 2.95 -0.10 15.05
C VAL A 196 1.57 0.20 14.48
N ARG A 197 1.17 1.45 14.57
CA ARG A 197 -0.14 1.93 14.13
C ARG A 197 0.01 3.06 13.13
N ARG A 198 -0.86 3.09 12.12
CA ARG A 198 -1.11 4.24 11.26
C ARG A 198 -2.32 4.98 11.80
N VAL A 199 -2.20 6.29 11.95
CA VAL A 199 -3.34 7.13 12.35
C VAL A 199 -3.60 8.13 11.22
N PRO A 200 -4.62 7.92 10.37
CA PRO A 200 -5.03 8.89 9.38
C PRO A 200 -5.79 10.03 10.04
N ARG A 201 -5.44 11.27 9.71
CA ARG A 201 -6.11 12.48 10.25
C ARG A 201 -7.61 12.56 9.97
N GLN A 202 -8.07 11.96 8.86
CA GLN A 202 -9.44 12.14 8.35
C GLN A 202 -10.44 11.15 8.96
N THR A 203 -10.04 9.90 9.18
CA THR A 203 -10.93 8.84 9.66
C THR A 203 -10.84 8.63 11.17
N MET A 204 -9.72 9.03 11.79
CA MET A 204 -9.34 8.63 13.17
C MET A 204 -9.34 7.11 13.42
N ASN A 205 -9.46 6.28 12.37
CA ASN A 205 -9.34 4.83 12.49
C ASN A 205 -7.87 4.47 12.62
N ILE A 206 -7.53 3.68 13.63
CA ILE A 206 -6.16 3.21 13.85
C ILE A 206 -5.97 1.98 12.95
N ASP A 207 -5.13 2.09 11.92
CA ASP A 207 -4.76 0.92 11.13
C ASP A 207 -3.55 0.26 11.80
N HIS A 208 -3.69 -0.99 12.23
CA HIS A 208 -2.58 -1.76 12.79
C HIS A 208 -1.67 -2.21 11.65
N ILE A 209 -0.43 -1.72 11.63
CA ILE A 209 0.54 -2.06 10.58
C ILE A 209 1.27 -3.35 10.95
N ASP A 210 1.83 -3.40 12.16
CA ASP A 210 2.68 -4.50 12.59
C ASP A 210 2.74 -4.61 14.13
N CYS A 211 3.22 -5.75 14.61
CA CYS A 211 3.53 -5.98 16.01
C CYS A 211 4.76 -6.87 16.16
N VAL A 212 5.80 -6.32 16.79
CA VAL A 212 7.12 -6.97 16.88
C VAL A 212 7.57 -7.08 18.33
N GLU A 213 8.17 -8.21 18.70
CA GLU A 213 8.73 -8.41 20.05
C GLU A 213 10.00 -7.55 20.27
N VAL A 214 10.13 -6.97 21.46
CA VAL A 214 11.26 -6.19 21.91
C VAL A 214 12.11 -6.99 22.88
N ARG A 215 13.26 -7.47 22.41
CA ARG A 215 14.22 -8.28 23.20
C ARG A 215 15.47 -7.50 23.61
N GLY A 216 15.85 -6.49 22.82
CA GLY A 216 16.96 -5.59 23.15
C GLY A 216 16.71 -4.83 24.46
N THR A 217 17.78 -4.43 25.15
CA THR A 217 17.72 -3.62 26.38
C THR A 217 18.10 -2.16 26.07
N ILE A 218 18.01 -1.26 27.03
CA ILE A 218 18.54 0.11 26.84
C ILE A 218 20.06 0.10 26.60
N ALA A 219 20.80 -0.82 27.24
CA ALA A 219 22.25 -0.93 27.08
C ALA A 219 22.63 -1.54 25.72
N GLU A 220 21.84 -2.49 25.25
CA GLU A 220 22.00 -3.17 23.96
C GLU A 220 20.70 -3.08 23.15
N PRO A 221 20.38 -1.90 22.59
CA PRO A 221 19.11 -1.69 21.91
C PRO A 221 19.06 -2.39 20.57
N GLN A 222 17.88 -2.87 20.22
CA GLN A 222 17.60 -3.48 18.93
C GLN A 222 17.08 -2.46 17.92
N ILE A 223 17.25 -2.76 16.64
CA ILE A 223 16.60 -2.03 15.54
C ILE A 223 15.55 -2.96 14.94
N ILE A 224 14.30 -2.56 15.03
CA ILE A 224 13.18 -3.23 14.35
C ILE A 224 12.99 -2.53 12.99
N GLU A 225 12.95 -3.30 11.90
CA GLU A 225 12.63 -2.82 10.56
C GLU A 225 11.32 -3.43 10.06
N PHE A 226 10.42 -2.62 9.50
CA PHE A 226 9.17 -3.05 8.87
C PHE A 226 8.78 -2.12 7.72
N GLU A 227 7.84 -2.57 6.88
CA GLU A 227 7.31 -1.79 5.77
C GLU A 227 5.95 -1.18 6.09
N ALA A 228 5.73 0.06 5.67
CA ALA A 228 4.47 0.76 5.84
C ALA A 228 3.96 1.32 4.51
N VAL A 229 2.72 0.99 4.15
CA VAL A 229 2.04 1.55 2.98
C VAL A 229 1.25 2.80 3.38
N VAL A 230 1.53 3.89 2.68
CA VAL A 230 0.95 5.20 2.97
C VAL A 230 0.14 5.63 1.77
N ASP A 231 -1.15 5.83 1.98
CA ASP A 231 -2.06 6.46 1.02
C ASP A 231 -1.90 8.00 1.08
N GLY A 232 -2.28 8.70 0.01
CA GLY A 232 -2.06 10.15 -0.12
C GLY A 232 -2.89 11.05 0.77
N THR A 233 -3.53 10.49 1.79
CA THR A 233 -4.31 11.27 2.74
C THR A 233 -3.39 12.12 3.62
N VAL A 234 -3.73 13.40 3.74
CA VAL A 234 -2.98 14.36 4.57
C VAL A 234 -3.02 13.91 6.03
N GLY A 235 -1.84 13.72 6.64
CA GLY A 235 -1.70 13.45 8.07
C GLY A 235 -1.67 11.97 8.44
N ASN A 236 -0.83 11.19 7.74
CA ASN A 236 -0.50 9.83 8.15
C ASN A 236 0.67 9.87 9.15
N TRP A 237 0.38 9.57 10.43
CA TRP A 237 1.41 9.42 11.46
C TRP A 237 1.68 7.95 11.73
N ILE A 238 2.95 7.62 11.97
CA ILE A 238 3.29 6.39 12.66
C ILE A 238 3.12 6.66 14.14
N SER A 239 2.35 5.80 14.80
CA SER A 239 2.17 5.76 16.23
C SER A 239 2.72 4.44 16.75
N LEU A 240 3.64 4.52 17.70
CA LEU A 240 4.27 3.39 18.37
C LEU A 240 3.70 3.28 19.77
N ALA A 241 3.07 2.16 20.07
CA ALA A 241 2.53 1.86 21.38
C ALA A 241 3.08 0.52 21.86
N ARG A 242 3.01 0.23 23.16
CA ARG A 242 3.24 -1.14 23.62
C ARG A 242 1.97 -1.96 23.37
N ARG A 243 2.06 -3.08 22.63
CA ARG A 243 0.91 -3.98 22.44
C ARG A 243 0.56 -4.59 23.78
N THR A 244 -0.71 -4.49 24.12
CA THR A 244 -1.22 -5.01 25.38
C THR A 244 -2.50 -5.81 25.09
N PRO A 245 -2.57 -7.12 25.44
CA PRO A 245 -3.79 -7.92 25.27
C PRO A 245 -5.01 -7.34 26.01
N ARG A 246 -4.78 -6.38 26.91
CA ARG A 246 -5.73 -5.85 27.87
C ARG A 246 -6.14 -4.39 27.61
N THR A 247 -5.61 -3.69 26.60
CA THR A 247 -6.03 -2.29 26.32
C THR A 247 -7.50 -2.22 25.96
N GLU A 248 -8.00 -3.12 25.12
CA GLU A 248 -9.43 -3.22 24.79
C GLU A 248 -10.31 -3.57 26.01
N VAL A 249 -9.71 -4.29 26.96
CA VAL A 249 -10.36 -4.69 28.21
C VAL A 249 -10.43 -3.47 29.15
N LEU A 250 -9.34 -2.71 29.28
CA LEU A 250 -9.26 -1.45 30.01
C LEU A 250 -10.15 -0.33 29.41
N ASP A 251 -10.21 -0.20 28.09
CA ASP A 251 -11.07 0.78 27.39
C ASP A 251 -12.56 0.44 27.55
N ARG A 252 -12.92 -0.85 27.47
CA ARG A 252 -14.27 -1.31 27.84
C ARG A 252 -14.57 -1.01 29.30
N PHE A 253 -13.61 -1.26 30.20
CA PHE A 253 -13.78 -0.97 31.62
C PHE A 253 -14.00 0.51 31.89
N GLN A 254 -13.30 1.43 31.22
CA GLN A 254 -13.52 2.86 31.38
C GLN A 254 -14.97 3.24 31.03
N LYS A 255 -15.50 2.70 29.91
CA LYS A 255 -16.90 2.91 29.51
C LYS A 255 -17.91 2.35 30.54
N TYR A 256 -17.63 1.19 31.14
CA TYR A 256 -18.48 0.60 32.18
C TYR A 256 -18.37 1.30 33.54
N ALA A 257 -17.16 1.72 33.92
CA ALA A 257 -16.89 2.49 35.13
C ALA A 257 -17.57 3.86 35.12
N GLU A 258 -17.63 4.52 33.96
CA GLU A 258 -18.34 5.78 33.76
C GLU A 258 -19.87 5.64 33.88
N SER A 259 -20.41 4.41 33.74
CA SER A 259 -21.84 4.13 33.76
C SER A 259 -22.36 3.39 35.01
N ASP A 260 -21.55 2.63 35.75
CA ASP A 260 -21.90 2.00 37.04
C ASP A 260 -20.72 2.03 38.02
N SER A 261 -20.86 2.77 39.13
CA SER A 261 -19.84 2.87 40.18
C SER A 261 -19.56 1.53 40.88
N ARG A 262 -20.57 0.67 41.05
CA ARG A 262 -20.41 -0.64 41.72
C ARG A 262 -19.53 -1.61 40.94
N TYR A 263 -19.28 -1.33 39.67
CA TYR A 263 -18.32 -2.07 38.87
C TYR A 263 -16.90 -1.89 39.42
N LEU A 264 -16.52 -0.65 39.70
CA LEU A 264 -15.17 -0.29 40.16
C LEU A 264 -14.83 -0.82 41.55
N SER A 265 -15.81 -0.85 42.46
CA SER A 265 -15.59 -1.43 43.79
C SER A 265 -15.30 -2.94 43.75
N ARG A 266 -15.70 -3.64 42.67
CA ARG A 266 -15.43 -5.06 42.47
C ARG A 266 -14.16 -5.33 41.67
N THR A 267 -13.89 -4.52 40.64
CA THR A 267 -12.81 -4.78 39.67
C THR A 267 -11.60 -3.85 39.84
N GLY A 268 -11.67 -2.83 40.70
CA GLY A 268 -10.61 -1.83 40.88
C GLY A 268 -9.25 -2.41 41.25
N GLY A 269 -9.21 -3.44 42.11
CA GLY A 269 -7.97 -4.14 42.46
C GLY A 269 -7.36 -4.91 41.29
N GLU A 270 -8.19 -5.60 40.50
CA GLU A 270 -7.75 -6.26 39.26
C GLU A 270 -7.23 -5.21 38.27
N ILE A 271 -7.90 -4.07 38.10
CA ILE A 271 -7.48 -3.00 37.18
C ILE A 271 -6.11 -2.42 37.56
N VAL A 272 -5.83 -2.27 38.86
CA VAL A 272 -4.53 -1.81 39.36
C VAL A 272 -3.44 -2.87 39.14
N GLN A 273 -3.73 -4.14 39.44
CA GLN A 273 -2.82 -5.26 39.17
C GLN A 273 -2.55 -5.43 37.68
N LEU A 274 -3.53 -5.16 36.83
CA LEU A 274 -3.33 -5.13 35.40
C LEU A 274 -2.33 -4.04 35.00
N ALA A 275 -2.31 -2.89 35.70
CA ALA A 275 -1.52 -1.69 35.39
C ALA A 275 -0.15 -1.61 36.09
N ASP A 276 0.31 -2.72 36.69
CA ASP A 276 1.44 -2.79 37.62
C ASP A 276 2.82 -2.42 37.02
N ASP A 277 3.72 -1.93 37.87
CA ASP A 277 5.05 -1.38 37.53
C ASP A 277 6.09 -2.44 37.17
N GLU A 278 5.88 -3.69 37.59
CA GLU A 278 6.81 -4.78 37.32
C GLU A 278 6.97 -5.02 35.81
N THR A 279 5.94 -4.65 35.04
CA THR A 279 5.93 -4.80 33.60
C THR A 279 6.89 -3.81 32.92
N PRO A 280 7.89 -4.30 32.14
CA PRO A 280 8.87 -3.42 31.51
C PRO A 280 8.26 -2.45 30.50
N SER A 281 8.79 -1.23 30.45
CA SER A 281 8.51 -0.27 29.39
C SER A 281 9.37 -0.53 28.17
N ILE A 282 8.93 -0.01 27.02
CA ILE A 282 9.76 0.05 25.82
C ILE A 282 10.36 1.45 25.74
N TRP A 283 11.67 1.55 25.88
CA TRP A 283 12.43 2.75 25.52
C TRP A 283 12.55 2.85 24.00
N VAL A 284 12.20 4.00 23.43
CA VAL A 284 12.35 4.34 22.02
C VAL A 284 13.36 5.48 21.92
N ASP A 285 14.49 5.20 21.27
CA ASP A 285 15.57 6.16 21.00
C ASP A 285 15.24 7.01 19.78
N TRP A 286 15.03 6.38 18.63
CA TRP A 286 14.64 7.07 17.41
C TRP A 286 13.72 6.22 16.53
N ILE A 287 12.96 6.94 15.71
CA ILE A 287 12.16 6.41 14.62
C ILE A 287 12.75 6.96 13.32
N GLU A 288 13.08 6.10 12.37
CA GLU A 288 13.60 6.50 11.07
C GLU A 288 12.65 6.00 9.99
N THR A 289 12.32 6.88 9.04
CA THR A 289 11.57 6.51 7.85
C THR A 289 12.42 6.73 6.62
N GLU A 290 12.36 5.78 5.69
CA GLU A 290 13.03 5.84 4.39
C GLU A 290 11.98 5.65 3.29
N GLY A 291 11.89 6.60 2.37
CA GLY A 291 10.94 6.57 1.25
C GLY A 291 10.54 7.96 0.74
N PRO A 292 9.47 8.06 -0.07
CA PRO A 292 8.63 6.96 -0.54
C PRO A 292 9.34 6.11 -1.59
N PHE A 293 9.35 4.80 -1.41
CA PHE A 293 9.59 3.85 -2.48
C PHE A 293 8.31 3.71 -3.33
N PRO A 294 8.43 3.53 -4.66
CA PRO A 294 7.31 3.12 -5.48
C PRO A 294 6.72 1.82 -4.91
N ARG A 295 5.40 1.80 -4.64
CA ARG A 295 4.72 0.57 -4.19
C ARG A 295 4.82 -0.54 -5.25
N PHE A 296 4.84 -0.16 -6.52
CA PHE A 296 5.01 -1.06 -7.64
C PHE A 296 6.05 -0.47 -8.60
N GLU A 297 6.94 -1.30 -9.11
CA GLU A 297 7.83 -0.89 -10.21
C GLU A 297 7.09 -1.05 -11.54
N GLY A 298 6.84 0.07 -12.21
CA GLY A 298 6.31 0.08 -13.57
C GLY A 298 7.40 -0.24 -14.59
N THR A 299 7.10 -1.09 -15.56
CA THR A 299 8.02 -1.40 -16.66
C THR A 299 8.11 -0.25 -17.67
N ILE A 300 7.06 0.56 -17.79
CA ILE A 300 7.04 1.76 -18.61
C ILE A 300 7.66 2.91 -17.81
N ALA A 301 8.78 3.42 -18.31
CA ALA A 301 9.38 4.63 -17.76
C ALA A 301 8.49 5.84 -18.06
N PRO A 302 8.32 6.79 -17.13
CA PRO A 302 7.54 8.01 -17.40
C PRO A 302 8.04 8.84 -18.60
N SER A 303 9.32 8.74 -18.93
CA SER A 303 9.90 9.36 -20.14
C SER A 303 9.33 8.79 -21.44
N LEU A 304 8.72 7.59 -21.42
CA LEU A 304 8.04 7.02 -22.58
C LEU A 304 6.71 7.71 -22.89
N VAL A 305 6.14 8.45 -21.95
CA VAL A 305 4.83 9.12 -22.12
C VAL A 305 4.89 10.62 -21.87
N SER A 306 6.08 11.17 -21.68
CA SER A 306 6.29 12.59 -21.39
C SER A 306 6.90 13.28 -22.60
N LEU A 307 6.16 14.23 -23.17
CA LEU A 307 6.63 15.11 -24.23
C LEU A 307 6.78 16.52 -23.70
N SER A 308 7.75 17.26 -24.23
CA SER A 308 7.78 18.70 -24.04
C SER A 308 6.67 19.35 -24.88
N ARG A 309 6.15 20.50 -24.45
CA ARG A 309 5.23 21.33 -25.27
C ARG A 309 5.82 21.77 -26.62
N ARG A 310 7.14 21.66 -26.80
CA ARG A 310 7.84 22.00 -28.05
C ARG A 310 8.12 20.78 -28.93
N ALA A 311 7.68 19.59 -28.52
CA ALA A 311 7.82 18.39 -29.32
C ALA A 311 7.06 18.55 -30.65
N THR A 312 7.53 17.84 -31.67
CA THR A 312 6.92 17.78 -32.99
C THR A 312 5.81 16.73 -33.03
N ASP A 313 4.89 16.87 -33.99
CA ASP A 313 3.84 15.87 -34.21
C ASP A 313 4.39 14.49 -34.59
N GLU A 314 5.58 14.44 -35.20
CA GLU A 314 6.28 13.18 -35.54
C GLU A 314 6.84 12.51 -34.28
N GLU A 315 7.42 13.26 -33.35
CA GLU A 315 7.85 12.74 -32.04
C GLU A 315 6.65 12.19 -31.25
N ALA A 316 5.50 12.87 -31.31
CA ALA A 316 4.26 12.37 -30.72
C ALA A 316 3.80 11.06 -31.35
N ARG A 317 3.86 10.94 -32.68
CA ARG A 317 3.52 9.71 -33.39
C ARG A 317 4.40 8.53 -32.97
N GLN A 318 5.71 8.74 -32.93
CA GLN A 318 6.68 7.72 -32.52
C GLN A 318 6.47 7.29 -31.06
N MET A 319 6.15 8.24 -30.19
CA MET A 319 5.78 7.95 -28.80
C MET A 319 4.52 7.07 -28.72
N ILE A 320 3.45 7.44 -29.42
CA ILE A 320 2.19 6.67 -29.43
C ILE A 320 2.43 5.26 -29.94
N GLU A 321 3.22 5.08 -31.00
CA GLU A 321 3.57 3.76 -31.54
C GLU A 321 4.36 2.93 -30.52
N LYS A 322 5.37 3.51 -29.89
CA LYS A 322 6.20 2.82 -28.89
C LYS A 322 5.40 2.46 -27.64
N PHE A 323 4.55 3.37 -27.16
CA PHE A 323 3.64 3.11 -26.06
C PHE A 323 2.67 1.97 -26.38
N ALA A 324 2.03 2.01 -27.55
CA ALA A 324 1.13 0.96 -28.00
C ALA A 324 1.83 -0.40 -28.07
N PHE A 325 3.08 -0.45 -28.55
CA PHE A 325 3.87 -1.68 -28.58
C PHE A 325 4.08 -2.28 -27.17
N GLU A 326 4.43 -1.45 -26.18
CA GLU A 326 4.63 -1.90 -24.79
C GLU A 326 3.32 -2.44 -24.18
N VAL A 327 2.25 -1.64 -24.20
CA VAL A 327 0.99 -2.01 -23.53
C VAL A 327 0.21 -3.10 -24.27
N PHE A 328 0.45 -3.28 -25.58
CA PHE A 328 -0.07 -4.41 -26.35
C PHE A 328 0.81 -5.65 -26.26
N ARG A 329 1.61 -5.77 -25.18
CA ARG A 329 2.37 -6.99 -24.86
C ARG A 329 3.33 -7.36 -25.99
N HIS A 330 4.09 -6.36 -26.43
CA HIS A 330 5.10 -6.43 -27.50
C HIS A 330 4.52 -6.91 -28.84
N GLN A 331 3.26 -6.60 -29.10
CA GLN A 331 2.62 -6.83 -30.40
C GLN A 331 2.63 -5.55 -31.23
N ARG A 332 3.24 -5.61 -32.42
CA ARG A 332 3.15 -4.51 -33.38
C ARG A 332 1.69 -4.27 -33.78
N SER A 333 1.31 -2.99 -33.78
CA SER A 333 0.02 -2.53 -34.28
C SER A 333 0.04 -2.44 -35.81
N SER A 334 -1.12 -2.62 -36.44
CA SER A 334 -1.23 -2.38 -37.88
C SER A 334 -1.09 -0.88 -38.17
N LYS A 335 -0.62 -0.56 -39.37
CA LYS A 335 -0.53 0.83 -39.84
C LYS A 335 -1.89 1.53 -39.79
N ASP A 336 -2.96 0.85 -40.21
CA ASP A 336 -4.33 1.38 -40.18
C ASP A 336 -4.78 1.77 -38.76
N TYR A 337 -4.48 0.93 -37.76
CA TYR A 337 -4.79 1.25 -36.36
C TYR A 337 -4.06 2.52 -35.90
N LEU A 338 -2.74 2.60 -36.14
CA LEU A 338 -1.94 3.76 -35.76
C LEU A 338 -2.40 5.04 -36.48
N ASP A 339 -2.79 4.92 -37.76
CA ASP A 339 -3.31 6.04 -38.54
C ASP A 339 -4.65 6.56 -37.99
N ARG A 340 -5.53 5.68 -37.51
CA ARG A 340 -6.78 6.08 -36.84
C ARG A 340 -6.53 6.77 -35.51
N VAL A 341 -5.62 6.26 -34.68
CA VAL A 341 -5.23 6.91 -33.42
C VAL A 341 -4.61 8.28 -33.70
N PHE A 342 -3.72 8.38 -34.70
CA PHE A 342 -3.09 9.64 -35.07
C PHE A 342 -4.07 10.63 -35.73
N LYS A 343 -5.18 10.15 -36.32
CA LYS A 343 -6.27 11.03 -36.75
C LYS A 343 -6.92 11.73 -35.55
N ILE A 344 -7.11 11.01 -34.44
CA ILE A 344 -7.61 11.61 -33.18
C ILE A 344 -6.63 12.67 -32.69
N TYR A 345 -5.32 12.37 -32.67
CA TYR A 345 -4.28 13.34 -32.35
C TYR A 345 -4.42 14.64 -33.15
N LYS A 346 -4.52 14.54 -34.48
CA LYS A 346 -4.65 15.71 -35.37
C LYS A 346 -5.92 16.51 -35.08
N MET A 347 -7.05 15.84 -34.89
CA MET A 347 -8.32 16.50 -34.56
C MET A 347 -8.22 17.25 -33.21
N THR A 348 -7.58 16.65 -32.21
CA THR A 348 -7.35 17.29 -30.91
C THR A 348 -6.44 18.52 -31.02
N ARG A 349 -5.39 18.45 -31.87
CA ARG A 349 -4.51 19.59 -32.18
C ARG A 349 -5.25 20.72 -32.92
N GLU A 350 -6.11 20.38 -33.87
CA GLU A 350 -6.97 21.35 -34.60
C GLU A 350 -7.94 22.08 -33.65
N ASN A 351 -8.35 21.43 -32.56
CA ASN A 351 -9.19 22.02 -31.51
C ASN A 351 -8.40 22.86 -30.48
N GLY A 352 -7.10 23.08 -30.70
CA GLY A 352 -6.29 24.01 -29.91
C GLY A 352 -5.49 23.38 -28.76
N ALA A 353 -5.58 22.06 -28.55
CA ALA A 353 -4.79 21.35 -27.56
C ALA A 353 -3.29 21.39 -27.89
N ASP A 354 -2.41 21.39 -26.90
CA ASP A 354 -0.96 21.27 -27.12
C ASP A 354 -0.54 19.82 -27.49
N VAL A 355 0.74 19.61 -27.82
CA VAL A 355 1.26 18.29 -28.23
C VAL A 355 1.17 17.27 -27.10
N GLU A 356 1.38 17.69 -25.86
CA GLU A 356 1.32 16.82 -24.69
C GLU A 356 -0.13 16.39 -24.42
N GLU A 357 -1.06 17.33 -24.45
CA GLU A 357 -2.49 17.10 -24.28
C GLU A 357 -3.06 16.20 -25.39
N ALA A 358 -2.77 16.48 -26.65
CA ALA A 358 -3.23 15.66 -27.78
C ALA A 358 -2.64 14.24 -27.75
N THR A 359 -1.39 14.09 -27.30
CA THR A 359 -0.78 12.78 -27.10
C THR A 359 -1.48 12.01 -25.98
N ARG A 360 -1.77 12.67 -24.84
CA ARG A 360 -2.49 12.06 -23.71
C ARG A 360 -3.84 11.49 -24.13
N GLU A 361 -4.62 12.21 -24.95
CA GLU A 361 -5.88 11.69 -25.52
C GLU A 361 -5.68 10.39 -26.32
N CYS A 362 -4.59 10.31 -27.09
CA CYS A 362 -4.28 9.10 -27.84
C CYS A 362 -3.89 7.94 -26.93
N LEU A 363 -3.12 8.18 -25.87
CA LEU A 363 -2.75 7.13 -24.91
C LEU A 363 -3.98 6.55 -24.19
N LYS A 364 -4.98 7.39 -23.87
CA LYS A 364 -6.27 6.93 -23.32
C LYS A 364 -6.98 5.98 -24.27
N VAL A 365 -7.05 6.34 -25.56
CA VAL A 365 -7.66 5.49 -26.60
C VAL A 365 -6.92 4.16 -26.73
N VAL A 366 -5.59 4.16 -26.64
CA VAL A 366 -4.79 2.93 -26.67
C VAL A 366 -5.14 2.03 -25.48
N LEU A 367 -5.22 2.58 -24.26
CA LEU A 367 -5.57 1.84 -23.04
C LEU A 367 -7.02 1.38 -22.98
N ALA A 368 -7.94 2.08 -23.64
CA ALA A 368 -9.33 1.64 -23.74
C ALA A 368 -9.58 0.67 -24.92
N SER A 369 -8.55 0.37 -25.73
CA SER A 369 -8.70 -0.45 -26.94
C SER A 369 -8.83 -1.95 -26.62
N PRO A 370 -9.55 -2.73 -27.45
CA PRO A 370 -9.65 -4.17 -27.29
C PRO A 370 -8.28 -4.89 -27.25
N ARG A 371 -7.25 -4.35 -27.91
CA ARG A 371 -5.91 -4.95 -27.91
C ARG A 371 -5.21 -4.88 -26.56
N PHE A 372 -5.52 -3.86 -25.77
CA PHE A 372 -5.08 -3.77 -24.37
C PHE A 372 -5.99 -4.61 -23.47
N LEU A 373 -7.30 -4.50 -23.65
CA LEU A 373 -8.29 -5.09 -22.76
C LEU A 373 -8.48 -6.61 -22.92
N PHE A 374 -8.07 -7.19 -24.05
CA PHE A 374 -8.30 -8.61 -24.34
C PHE A 374 -6.98 -9.35 -24.60
N LEU A 375 -6.93 -10.59 -24.14
CA LEU A 375 -5.94 -11.58 -24.52
C LEU A 375 -6.42 -12.32 -25.75
N TYR A 376 -5.49 -12.55 -26.68
CA TYR A 376 -5.71 -13.39 -27.83
C TYR A 376 -5.53 -14.85 -27.42
N GLU A 377 -6.62 -15.62 -27.45
CA GLU A 377 -6.54 -17.08 -27.34
C GLU A 377 -6.67 -17.68 -28.73
N PRO A 378 -5.67 -18.43 -29.21
CA PRO A 378 -5.82 -19.14 -30.45
C PRO A 378 -6.69 -20.38 -30.23
N SER A 379 -7.96 -20.25 -30.55
CA SER A 379 -8.67 -21.35 -31.19
C SER A 379 -9.06 -20.88 -32.58
N VAL A 380 -8.46 -21.46 -33.61
CA VAL A 380 -9.03 -21.44 -34.94
C VAL A 380 -9.78 -22.76 -35.05
N ASP A 381 -11.11 -22.71 -34.99
CA ASP A 381 -12.03 -23.77 -35.40
C ASP A 381 -11.64 -25.22 -34.97
N GLY A 382 -11.25 -25.41 -33.70
CA GLY A 382 -10.96 -26.74 -33.14
C GLY A 382 -9.60 -27.35 -33.54
N GLU A 383 -8.79 -26.67 -34.36
CA GLU A 383 -7.44 -27.12 -34.67
C GLU A 383 -6.43 -26.61 -33.63
N LYS A 384 -5.71 -27.54 -32.99
CA LYS A 384 -4.63 -27.24 -32.07
C LYS A 384 -3.44 -26.66 -32.84
N ARG A 385 -3.39 -25.34 -33.03
CA ARG A 385 -2.17 -24.67 -33.50
C ARG A 385 -1.15 -24.52 -32.39
N LYS A 386 0.14 -24.63 -32.71
CA LYS A 386 1.21 -24.28 -31.76
C LYS A 386 1.16 -22.77 -31.47
N LEU A 387 1.35 -22.42 -30.19
CA LEU A 387 1.52 -21.04 -29.77
C LEU A 387 2.87 -20.52 -30.27
N THR A 388 2.92 -19.25 -30.65
CA THR A 388 4.20 -18.54 -30.79
C THR A 388 4.85 -18.39 -29.41
N GLY A 389 6.18 -18.22 -29.35
CA GLY A 389 6.88 -18.01 -28.07
C GLY A 389 6.29 -16.86 -27.26
N ARG A 390 5.89 -15.76 -27.91
CA ARG A 390 5.24 -14.61 -27.27
C ARG A 390 3.86 -14.95 -26.71
N GLU A 391 3.03 -15.67 -27.46
CA GLU A 391 1.71 -16.11 -26.99
C GLU A 391 1.83 -17.05 -25.79
N LEU A 392 2.82 -17.94 -25.80
CA LEU A 392 3.13 -18.80 -24.67
C LEU A 392 3.57 -17.99 -23.45
N ALA A 393 4.48 -17.02 -23.60
CA ALA A 393 4.89 -16.11 -22.53
C ALA A 393 3.72 -15.36 -21.91
N VAL A 394 2.87 -14.74 -22.73
CA VAL A 394 1.67 -14.02 -22.26
C VAL A 394 0.75 -14.98 -21.49
N ARG A 395 0.49 -16.17 -22.03
CA ARG A 395 -0.40 -17.14 -21.38
C ARG A 395 0.16 -17.62 -20.04
N LEU A 396 1.44 -17.95 -19.97
CA LEU A 396 2.11 -18.36 -18.73
C LEU A 396 2.04 -17.25 -17.67
N SER A 397 2.33 -16.02 -18.06
CA SER A 397 2.34 -14.88 -17.13
C SER A 397 0.95 -14.54 -16.58
N TYR A 398 -0.09 -14.52 -17.42
CA TYR A 398 -1.44 -14.28 -16.92
C TYR A 398 -1.97 -15.47 -16.10
N PHE A 399 -1.52 -16.70 -16.39
CA PHE A 399 -1.89 -17.86 -15.60
C PHE A 399 -1.24 -17.87 -14.20
N LEU A 400 0.08 -17.61 -14.12
CA LEU A 400 0.84 -17.72 -12.85
C LEU A 400 0.89 -16.42 -12.04
N TRP A 401 0.87 -15.28 -12.71
CA TRP A 401 1.06 -13.96 -12.07
C TRP A 401 -0.15 -13.03 -12.21
N SER A 402 -1.21 -13.46 -12.92
CA SER A 402 -2.37 -12.61 -13.25
C SER A 402 -1.96 -11.25 -13.85
N GLY A 403 -0.88 -11.21 -14.64
CA GLY A 403 -0.30 -9.96 -15.15
C GLY A 403 0.63 -10.17 -16.34
N PRO A 404 1.13 -9.08 -16.96
CA PRO A 404 1.92 -9.15 -18.18
C PRO A 404 3.31 -9.77 -17.95
N PRO A 405 3.89 -10.42 -18.98
CA PRO A 405 5.26 -10.96 -18.93
C PRO A 405 6.29 -9.90 -18.54
N ASP A 406 7.32 -10.32 -17.82
CA ASP A 406 8.49 -9.49 -17.58
C ASP A 406 9.47 -9.51 -18.78
N LYS A 407 10.50 -8.66 -18.71
CA LYS A 407 11.51 -8.53 -19.76
C LYS A 407 12.32 -9.82 -19.97
N GLU A 408 12.44 -10.66 -18.95
CA GLU A 408 13.16 -11.93 -19.08
C GLU A 408 12.32 -12.95 -19.85
N LEU A 409 11.03 -13.05 -19.54
CA LEU A 409 10.12 -13.96 -20.21
C LEU A 409 9.91 -13.57 -21.69
N TYR A 410 9.87 -12.27 -22.00
CA TYR A 410 9.89 -11.82 -23.40
C TYR A 410 11.19 -12.19 -24.12
N ARG A 411 12.36 -12.05 -23.47
CA ARG A 411 13.65 -12.46 -24.07
C ARG A 411 13.72 -13.97 -24.31
N ALA A 412 13.20 -14.77 -23.38
CA ALA A 412 13.08 -16.22 -23.55
C ALA A 412 12.13 -16.59 -24.69
N ALA A 413 11.04 -15.83 -24.87
CA ALA A 413 10.12 -15.99 -25.99
C ALA A 413 10.77 -15.67 -27.35
N GLU A 414 11.51 -14.56 -27.43
CA GLU A 414 12.15 -14.08 -28.65
C GLU A 414 13.34 -14.95 -29.09
N SER A 415 14.11 -15.47 -28.13
CA SER A 415 15.23 -16.38 -28.39
C SER A 415 14.81 -17.81 -28.76
N GLY A 416 13.52 -18.15 -28.59
CA GLY A 416 13.01 -19.50 -28.79
C GLY A 416 13.23 -20.45 -27.60
N GLU A 417 13.82 -19.99 -26.49
CA GLU A 417 14.04 -20.77 -25.27
C GLU A 417 12.73 -21.40 -24.75
N LEU A 418 11.61 -20.65 -24.80
CA LEU A 418 10.29 -21.15 -24.40
C LEU A 418 9.73 -22.29 -25.28
N SER A 419 10.34 -22.55 -26.44
CA SER A 419 9.94 -23.67 -27.29
C SER A 419 10.66 -24.98 -26.93
N THR A 420 11.60 -24.93 -25.99
CA THR A 420 12.35 -26.10 -25.50
C THR A 420 11.81 -26.56 -24.15
N PRO A 421 11.77 -27.87 -23.85
CA PRO A 421 11.34 -28.37 -22.54
C PRO A 421 12.15 -27.78 -21.38
N ASP A 422 13.48 -27.75 -21.51
CA ASP A 422 14.38 -27.25 -20.47
C ASP A 422 14.23 -25.74 -20.25
N GLY A 423 14.14 -24.96 -21.33
CA GLY A 423 13.94 -23.52 -21.26
C GLY A 423 12.58 -23.14 -20.67
N LEU A 424 11.53 -23.91 -20.99
CA LEU A 424 10.21 -23.75 -20.41
C LEU A 424 10.21 -24.08 -18.91
N ALA A 425 10.80 -25.20 -18.50
CA ALA A 425 10.90 -25.61 -17.10
C ALA A 425 11.65 -24.57 -16.26
N LYS A 426 12.80 -24.09 -16.76
CA LYS A 426 13.58 -23.03 -16.11
C LYS A 426 12.78 -21.75 -15.90
N GLN A 427 12.01 -21.31 -16.90
CA GLN A 427 11.18 -20.11 -16.74
C GLN A 427 9.99 -20.36 -15.81
N LEU A 428 9.41 -21.56 -15.81
CA LEU A 428 8.34 -21.94 -14.88
C LEU A 428 8.81 -21.89 -13.43
N ASP A 429 9.94 -22.53 -13.11
CA ASP A 429 10.49 -22.55 -11.74
C ASP A 429 10.77 -21.12 -11.25
N ARG A 430 11.44 -20.30 -12.09
CA ARG A 430 11.68 -18.88 -11.80
C ARG A 430 10.37 -18.11 -11.54
N MET A 431 9.33 -18.40 -12.30
CA MET A 431 8.05 -17.73 -12.15
C MET A 431 7.32 -18.14 -10.87
N LEU A 432 7.45 -19.41 -10.45
CA LEU A 432 6.86 -19.92 -9.22
C LEU A 432 7.61 -19.40 -7.97
N ASP A 433 8.93 -19.22 -8.05
CA ASP A 433 9.76 -18.67 -6.97
C ASP A 433 9.59 -17.13 -6.77
N SER A 434 8.89 -16.46 -7.68
CA SER A 434 8.61 -15.03 -7.61
C SER A 434 7.44 -14.74 -6.67
N GLU A 435 7.52 -13.67 -5.87
CA GLU A 435 6.39 -13.18 -5.02
C GLU A 435 5.10 -12.97 -5.81
N LYS A 436 5.19 -12.70 -7.12
CA LYS A 436 4.02 -12.59 -8.00
C LYS A 436 3.20 -13.88 -8.10
N SER A 437 3.76 -15.04 -7.74
CA SER A 437 3.06 -16.33 -7.72
C SER A 437 2.06 -16.45 -6.57
N GLU A 438 2.15 -15.58 -5.54
CA GLU A 438 1.15 -15.53 -4.47
C GLU A 438 -0.25 -15.21 -5.01
N GLU A 439 -0.34 -14.41 -6.08
CA GLU A 439 -1.59 -14.12 -6.80
C GLU A 439 -2.27 -15.40 -7.31
N PHE A 440 -1.48 -16.39 -7.75
CA PHE A 440 -1.98 -17.70 -8.18
C PHE A 440 -2.45 -18.54 -6.98
N ILE A 441 -1.69 -18.57 -5.88
CA ILE A 441 -2.03 -19.35 -4.68
C ILE A 441 -3.34 -18.85 -4.06
N VAL A 442 -3.46 -17.53 -3.83
CA VAL A 442 -4.67 -16.92 -3.28
C VAL A 442 -5.89 -17.27 -4.12
N HIS A 443 -5.75 -17.24 -5.44
CA HIS A 443 -6.82 -17.57 -6.36
C HIS A 443 -7.21 -19.05 -6.33
N PHE A 444 -6.23 -19.96 -6.39
CA PHE A 444 -6.49 -21.40 -6.40
C PHE A 444 -7.25 -21.83 -5.14
N VAL A 445 -7.03 -21.15 -4.01
CA VAL A 445 -7.65 -21.46 -2.72
C VAL A 445 -8.98 -20.72 -2.47
N THR A 446 -9.29 -19.66 -3.22
CA THR A 446 -10.52 -18.83 -3.00
C THR A 446 -11.59 -19.02 -4.07
N GLN A 447 -11.32 -19.76 -5.15
CA GLN A 447 -12.32 -20.17 -6.15
C GLN A 447 -13.14 -21.37 -5.66
N PHE A 448 -14.34 -21.12 -5.13
CA PHE A 448 -15.35 -22.14 -4.81
C PHE A 448 -16.73 -21.74 -5.33
#